data_AF-A0A109K1R9-F1
#
_entry.id   AF-A0A109K1R9-F1
#
_cell.length_a   1.000
_cell.length_b   1.000
_cell.length_c   1.000
_cell.angle_alpha   90.00
_cell.angle_beta   90.00
_cell.angle_gamma   90.00
#
_symmetry.space_group_name_H-M   'P 1'
#
loop_
_entity.id
_entity.type
_entity.pdbx_description
1 polymer ?
#
loop_
_entity_poly.entity_id
_entity_poly.type
_entity_poly.pdbx_seq_one_letter_code
_entity_poly.pdbx_strand_id
1 'polypeptide(L)'
;MILDTKIIEAIETAADEYGQPPALARRLIAWLEAVADESEDINDTAVTDRRLEIVYEAVSLSSDVKDDETAGGDDDDGEEND
;
A
#
# COMPACT_ATOMS: atom_id res chain seq x y z
N MET A 1 -2.14 4.37 25.64
CA MET A 1 -2.90 3.09 25.61
C MET A 1 -2.33 2.24 24.48
N ILE A 2 -2.32 0.90 24.58
CA ILE A 2 -1.79 0.03 23.51
C ILE A 2 -2.96 -0.45 22.64
N LEU A 3 -2.82 -0.39 21.32
CA LEU A 3 -3.82 -0.89 20.37
C LEU A 3 -4.03 -2.40 20.56
N ASP A 4 -5.28 -2.86 20.51
CA ASP A 4 -5.62 -4.26 20.72
C ASP A 4 -4.99 -5.17 19.65
N THR A 5 -4.39 -6.28 20.08
CA THR A 5 -3.69 -7.21 19.17
C THR A 5 -4.60 -7.79 18.09
N LYS A 6 -5.90 -7.98 18.36
CA LYS A 6 -6.84 -8.48 17.34
C LYS A 6 -7.07 -7.47 16.23
N ILE A 7 -6.98 -6.17 16.55
CA ILE A 7 -7.09 -5.10 15.54
C ILE A 7 -5.84 -5.10 14.66
N ILE A 8 -4.65 -5.25 15.27
CA ILE A 8 -3.38 -5.38 14.56
C ILE A 8 -3.44 -6.57 13.58
N GLU A 9 -3.77 -7.76 14.08
CA GLU A 9 -3.88 -8.98 13.26
C GLU A 9 -4.93 -8.84 12.15
N ALA A 10 -6.08 -8.20 12.42
CA ALA A 10 -7.11 -7.97 11.41
C ALA A 10 -6.63 -7.03 10.29
N ILE A 11 -5.87 -5.98 10.61
CA ILE A 11 -5.31 -5.05 9.62
C ILE A 11 -4.25 -5.74 8.77
N GLU A 12 -3.34 -6.50 9.39
CA GLU A 12 -2.30 -7.25 8.68
C GLU A 12 -2.92 -8.31 7.75
N THR A 13 -3.90 -9.07 8.25
CA THR A 13 -4.61 -10.09 7.47
C THR A 13 -5.33 -9.46 6.28
N ALA A 14 -6.08 -8.37 6.49
CA ALA A 14 -6.77 -7.69 5.39
C ALA A 14 -5.78 -7.16 4.34
N ALA A 15 -4.66 -6.56 4.76
CA ALA A 15 -3.67 -6.07 3.81
C ALA A 15 -3.09 -7.22 2.95
N ASP A 16 -2.82 -8.38 3.56
CA ASP A 16 -2.35 -9.58 2.85
C ASP A 16 -3.41 -10.14 1.90
N GLU A 17 -4.64 -10.32 2.38
CA GLU A 17 -5.77 -10.86 1.59
C GLU A 17 -6.08 -10.03 0.34
N TYR A 18 -5.90 -8.72 0.41
CA TYR A 18 -6.12 -7.80 -0.72
C TYR A 18 -4.84 -7.47 -1.52
N GLY A 19 -3.74 -8.19 -1.27
CA GLY A 19 -2.47 -8.02 -1.99
C GLY A 19 -1.87 -6.63 -1.83
N GLN A 20 -2.17 -5.94 -0.74
CA GLN A 20 -1.68 -4.62 -0.42
C GLN A 20 -0.25 -4.71 0.14
N PRO A 21 0.56 -3.64 0.01
CA PRO A 21 1.91 -3.64 0.57
C PRO A 21 1.87 -3.77 2.10
N PRO A 22 2.79 -4.54 2.73
CA PRO A 22 2.86 -4.65 4.19
C PRO A 22 3.16 -3.30 4.87
N ALA A 23 3.72 -2.36 4.11
CA ALA A 23 3.97 -1.00 4.56
C ALA A 23 2.67 -0.16 4.73
N LEU A 24 1.55 -0.58 4.13
CA LEU A 24 0.23 0.00 4.38
C LEU A 24 -0.26 -0.41 5.77
N ALA A 25 -0.29 -1.72 6.05
CA ALA A 25 -0.73 -2.25 7.34
C ALA A 25 0.03 -1.59 8.51
N ARG A 26 1.36 -1.54 8.41
CA ARG A 26 2.22 -0.89 9.42
C ARG A 26 1.88 0.57 9.66
N ARG A 27 1.58 1.34 8.61
CA ARG A 27 1.21 2.75 8.73
C ARG A 27 -0.17 2.94 9.35
N LEU A 28 -1.14 2.11 8.99
CA LEU A 28 -2.47 2.11 9.60
C LEU A 28 -2.41 1.77 11.09
N ILE A 29 -1.65 0.74 11.46
CA ILE A 29 -1.42 0.37 12.86
C ILE A 29 -0.78 1.53 13.63
N ALA A 30 0.32 2.09 13.11
CA ALA A 30 1.01 3.20 13.78
C ALA A 30 0.13 4.45 13.94
N TRP A 31 -0.77 4.71 12.99
CA TRP A 31 -1.73 5.79 13.11
C TRP A 31 -2.80 5.50 14.17
N LEU A 32 -3.38 4.30 14.17
CA LEU A 32 -4.37 3.91 15.17
C LEU A 32 -3.79 3.87 16.59
N GLU A 33 -2.52 3.48 16.73
CA GLU A 33 -1.80 3.56 18.00
C GLU A 33 -1.65 5.02 18.48
N ALA A 34 -1.29 5.94 17.58
CA ALA A 34 -1.17 7.35 17.92
C ALA A 34 -2.51 7.98 18.33
N VAL A 35 -3.61 7.56 17.68
CA VAL A 35 -4.98 7.95 18.08
C VAL A 35 -5.36 7.34 19.43
N ALA A 36 -5.07 6.06 19.64
CA ALA A 36 -5.37 5.37 20.90
C ALA A 36 -4.55 5.89 22.09
N ASP A 37 -3.36 6.43 21.85
CA ASP A 37 -2.51 7.07 22.86
C ASP A 37 -2.81 8.57 23.04
N GLU A 38 -3.86 9.10 22.41
CA GLU A 38 -4.23 10.52 22.45
C GLU A 38 -3.12 11.46 21.94
N SER A 39 -2.13 10.90 21.22
CA SER A 39 -1.05 11.65 20.56
C SER A 39 -1.51 12.30 19.25
N GLU A 40 -2.51 11.71 18.58
CA GLU A 40 -3.22 12.29 17.44
C GLU A 40 -4.71 12.44 17.79
N ASP A 41 -5.27 13.63 17.59
CA ASP A 41 -6.72 13.86 17.73
C ASP A 41 -7.42 13.57 16.39
N ILE A 42 -8.30 12.57 16.38
CA ILE A 42 -9.07 12.17 15.19
C ILE A 42 -10.10 13.23 14.76
N ASN A 43 -10.43 14.18 15.64
CA ASN A 43 -11.34 15.27 15.32
C ASN A 43 -10.62 16.47 14.66
N ASP A 44 -9.29 16.50 14.70
CA ASP A 44 -8.47 17.41 13.93
C ASP A 44 -8.42 16.93 12.47
N THR A 45 -9.28 17.54 11.65
CA THR A 45 -9.39 17.21 10.24
C THR A 45 -8.09 17.47 9.48
N ALA A 46 -7.32 18.51 9.84
CA ALA A 46 -6.09 18.82 9.13
C ALA A 46 -4.98 17.78 9.38
N VAL A 47 -4.89 17.28 10.62
CA VAL A 47 -3.98 16.18 10.96
C VAL A 47 -4.43 14.89 10.29
N THR A 48 -5.72 14.60 10.33
CA THR A 48 -6.32 13.40 9.71
C THR A 48 -6.11 13.36 8.20
N ASP A 49 -6.40 14.46 7.49
CA ASP A 49 -6.20 14.56 6.04
C ASP A 49 -4.74 14.29 5.66
N ARG A 50 -3.79 14.95 6.35
CA ARG A 50 -2.36 14.72 6.12
C ARG A 50 -1.94 13.28 6.36
N ARG A 51 -2.55 12.62 7.34
CA ARG A 51 -2.23 11.22 7.66
C ARG A 51 -2.76 10.27 6.60
N LEU A 52 -3.96 10.54 6.08
CA LEU A 52 -4.54 9.80 4.96
C LEU A 52 -3.69 9.93 3.70
N GLU A 53 -3.14 11.11 3.41
CA GLU A 53 -2.19 11.29 2.29
C GLU A 53 -0.97 10.38 2.44
N ILE A 54 -0.34 10.34 3.62
CA ILE A 54 0.83 9.49 3.90
C ILE A 54 0.50 8.00 3.74
N VAL A 55 -0.69 7.59 4.20
CA VAL A 55 -1.17 6.21 4.07
C VAL A 55 -1.44 5.87 2.61
N TYR A 56 -1.98 6.80 1.83
CA TYR A 56 -2.28 6.63 0.40
C TYR A 56 -1.01 6.57 -0.46
N GLU A 57 -0.05 7.47 -0.24
CA GLU A 57 1.24 7.47 -0.95
C GLU A 57 1.97 6.13 -0.80
N ALA A 58 1.84 5.50 0.37
CA ALA A 58 2.41 4.19 0.64
C ALA A 58 1.89 3.08 -0.28
N VAL A 59 0.66 3.21 -0.80
CA VAL A 59 0.02 2.25 -1.71
C VAL A 59 0.33 2.57 -3.16
N SER A 60 0.26 3.86 -3.53
CA SER A 60 0.53 4.32 -4.89
C SER A 60 1.98 4.06 -5.33
N LEU A 61 2.96 4.32 -4.46
CA LEU A 61 4.38 4.11 -4.78
C LEU A 61 4.74 2.62 -4.94
N SER A 62 3.99 1.72 -4.31
CA SER A 62 4.19 0.27 -4.46
C SER A 62 3.44 -0.34 -5.65
N SER A 63 2.49 0.38 -6.25
CA SER A 63 1.76 -0.06 -7.44
C SER A 63 2.48 0.28 -8.75
N ASP A 64 3.51 1.14 -8.71
CA ASP A 64 4.31 1.59 -9.86
C ASP A 64 5.37 0.56 -10.30
N VAL A 65 5.17 -0.73 -10.02
CA VAL A 65 6.06 -1.83 -10.45
C VAL A 65 5.23 -2.97 -11.04
N LYS A 66 4.32 -2.66 -11.99
CA LYS A 66 3.65 -3.65 -12.84
C LYS A 66 3.22 -3.04 -14.18
N ASP A 67 4.15 -2.59 -15.00
CA ASP A 67 3.99 -2.58 -16.48
C ASP A 67 5.33 -2.29 -17.17
N ASP A 68 6.27 -3.22 -17.10
CA ASP A 68 7.36 -3.30 -18.07
C ASP A 68 7.67 -4.80 -18.22
N GLU A 69 7.11 -5.40 -19.28
CA GLU A 69 7.49 -6.68 -19.92
C GLU A 69 6.28 -7.29 -20.65
N THR A 70 5.66 -6.55 -21.58
CA THR A 70 5.05 -7.20 -22.75
C THR A 70 6.01 -7.07 -23.91
N ALA A 71 6.68 -8.18 -24.17
CA ALA A 71 7.54 -8.47 -25.31
C ALA A 71 7.02 -7.82 -26.60
N GLY A 72 7.76 -6.82 -27.08
CA GLY A 72 7.62 -6.31 -28.44
C GLY A 72 8.62 -7.01 -29.36
N GLY A 73 8.14 -7.40 -30.55
CA GLY A 73 9.01 -7.70 -31.69
C GLY A 73 8.79 -9.09 -32.29
N ASP A 74 7.62 -9.31 -32.86
CA ASP A 74 7.44 -10.24 -33.96
C ASP A 74 8.14 -9.59 -35.18
N ASP A 75 9.34 -10.05 -35.54
CA ASP A 75 9.97 -9.70 -36.82
C ASP A 75 10.24 -11.01 -37.58
N ASP A 76 9.21 -11.35 -38.36
CA ASP A 76 9.20 -12.17 -39.55
C ASP A 76 10.28 -11.69 -40.53
N ASP A 77 11.34 -12.48 -40.71
CA ASP A 77 12.26 -12.30 -41.84
C ASP A 77 12.44 -13.65 -42.54
N GLY A 78 11.55 -13.90 -43.48
CA GLY A 78 11.72 -14.94 -44.48
C GLY A 78 12.75 -14.52 -45.51
N GLU A 79 13.80 -15.34 -45.68
CA GLU A 79 14.51 -15.42 -46.96
C GLU A 79 14.68 -16.89 -47.36
N GLU A 80 13.77 -17.33 -48.23
CA GLU A 80 13.98 -18.44 -49.16
C GLU A 80 15.07 -18.01 -50.15
N ASN A 81 16.15 -18.79 -50.30
CA ASN A 81 16.95 -18.78 -51.53
C ASN A 81 17.57 -20.18 -51.75
N ASP A 82 17.37 -20.64 -52.99
CA ASP A 82 17.68 -21.93 -53.63
C ASP A 82 19.19 -22.25 -53.70
#